data_AF-A0A970B102-F1
#
_entry.id   AF-A0A970B102-F1
#
_cell.length_a   1.000
_cell.length_b   1.000
_cell.length_c   1.000
_cell.angle_alpha   90.00
_cell.angle_beta   90.00
_cell.angle_gamma   90.00
#
_symmetry.space_group_name_H-M   'P 1'
#
loop_
_entity.id
_entity.type
_entity.pdbx_description
1 polymer ?
#
loop_
_entity_poly.entity_id
_entity_poly.type
_entity_poly.pdbx_seq_one_letter_code
_entity_poly.pdbx_strand_id
1 'polypeptide(L)'
;MAENTIALVFTDLVNSTAIKNNLPGNSIRDRNETYRDTILLPHRQRVTESLPQYGGRVVEEPPGDGYFLVFPNATQAVQWAVALQSSHIDNPISTPLGTLAVKIGVHIGAPLVHGNQFIGQEVDYAARVAALAVGEQILLSEIAAAFVRSAQIGGVKIHAHGDRDLKGIGSVPIFELLYAERSPQALKEDGQAILRGVDSAIAKQGDNSNTLKRILILSANPKDTSALRLSEEVREIQMSLDRSTYRDRLEVMTRWAVLVKDLQSILLDLKPQIVHFSGHGTKTEGLALENEQGSDAVCECRSSRWVV
;
A
#
# COMPACT_ATOMS: atom_id res chain seq x y z
N MET A 1 33.71 16.03 5.19
CA MET A 1 33.11 15.82 3.86
C MET A 1 31.68 16.31 3.95
N ALA A 2 31.23 17.20 3.07
CA ALA A 2 29.85 17.71 3.15
C ALA A 2 28.88 16.54 2.92
N GLU A 3 27.93 16.36 3.83
CA GLU A 3 26.81 15.44 3.63
C GLU A 3 25.98 15.98 2.46
N ASN A 4 26.07 15.31 1.31
CA ASN A 4 25.39 15.77 0.10
C ASN A 4 23.96 15.24 0.10
N THR A 5 23.00 16.13 0.22
CA THR A 5 21.57 15.80 0.14
C THR A 5 21.24 15.24 -1.25
N ILE A 6 20.51 14.14 -1.29
CA ILE A 6 20.16 13.40 -2.51
C ILE A 6 18.69 12.96 -2.45
N ALA A 7 18.07 12.75 -3.60
CA ALA A 7 16.77 12.12 -3.67
C ALA A 7 16.91 10.60 -3.67
N LEU A 8 16.23 9.96 -2.72
CA LEU A 8 16.12 8.52 -2.56
C LEU A 8 14.73 8.11 -3.03
N VAL A 9 14.66 7.21 -4.01
CA VAL A 9 13.41 6.78 -4.62
C VAL A 9 13.31 5.27 -4.56
N PHE A 10 12.18 4.80 -4.02
CA PHE A 10 11.81 3.40 -4.04
C PHE A 10 10.62 3.20 -4.95
N THR A 11 10.68 2.15 -5.77
CA THR A 11 9.53 1.69 -6.56
C THR A 11 9.31 0.21 -6.33
N ASP A 12 8.08 -0.24 -6.50
CA ASP A 12 7.71 -1.65 -6.38
C ASP A 12 6.43 -1.93 -7.19
N LEU A 13 6.25 -3.16 -7.66
CA LEU A 13 5.05 -3.54 -8.38
C LEU A 13 3.95 -3.93 -7.40
N VAL A 14 2.73 -3.50 -7.70
CA VAL A 14 1.57 -3.91 -6.91
C VAL A 14 1.24 -5.37 -7.23
N ASN A 15 1.03 -6.15 -6.17
CA ASN A 15 0.53 -7.53 -6.21
C ASN A 15 1.40 -8.49 -7.03
N SER A 16 2.71 -8.26 -7.10
CA SER A 16 3.63 -9.08 -7.92
C SER A 16 3.62 -10.57 -7.55
N THR A 17 3.37 -10.90 -6.29
CA THR A 17 3.21 -12.29 -5.85
C THR A 17 1.92 -12.92 -6.38
N ALA A 18 0.79 -12.21 -6.30
CA ALA A 18 -0.47 -12.71 -6.85
C ALA A 18 -0.44 -12.77 -8.39
N ILE A 19 0.22 -11.83 -9.06
CA ILE A 19 0.47 -11.88 -10.50
C ILE A 19 1.18 -13.18 -10.87
N LYS A 20 2.32 -13.50 -10.22
CA LYS A 20 3.08 -14.74 -10.46
C LYS A 20 2.21 -15.99 -10.29
N ASN A 21 1.35 -16.01 -9.27
CA ASN A 21 0.50 -17.16 -8.97
C ASN A 21 -0.60 -17.40 -10.01
N ASN A 22 -1.10 -16.33 -10.63
CA ASN A 22 -2.21 -16.36 -11.61
C ASN A 22 -1.76 -16.38 -13.07
N LEU A 23 -0.45 -16.32 -13.34
CA LEU A 23 0.07 -16.45 -14.70
C LEU A 23 -0.16 -17.87 -15.25
N PRO A 24 -0.40 -17.99 -16.57
CA PRO A 24 -0.52 -19.29 -17.21
C PRO A 24 0.80 -20.06 -17.12
N GLY A 25 0.71 -21.38 -16.96
CA GLY A 25 1.87 -22.25 -16.86
C GLY A 25 1.57 -23.54 -16.11
N ASN A 26 2.11 -24.65 -16.59
CA ASN A 26 1.91 -25.98 -16.02
C ASN A 26 2.81 -26.22 -14.80
N SER A 27 3.83 -25.38 -14.61
CA SER A 27 4.75 -25.43 -13.48
C SER A 27 5.06 -24.02 -12.92
N ILE A 28 5.61 -23.97 -11.70
CA ILE A 28 6.14 -22.74 -11.10
C ILE A 28 7.23 -22.12 -12.01
N ARG A 29 8.05 -22.96 -12.64
CA ARG A 29 9.10 -22.53 -13.56
C ARG A 29 8.51 -21.79 -14.76
N ASP A 30 7.47 -22.34 -15.38
CA ASP A 30 6.82 -21.75 -16.56
C ASP A 30 6.19 -20.39 -16.21
N ARG A 31 5.54 -20.29 -15.04
CA ARG A 31 4.95 -19.04 -14.56
C ARG A 31 6.03 -17.99 -14.27
N ASN A 32 7.16 -18.40 -13.70
CA ASN A 32 8.28 -17.50 -13.45
C ASN A 32 8.95 -17.01 -14.74
N GLU A 33 9.10 -17.88 -15.75
CA GLU A 33 9.60 -17.49 -17.08
C GLU A 33 8.62 -16.52 -17.75
N THR A 34 7.32 -16.82 -17.72
CA THR A 34 6.27 -15.94 -18.26
C THR A 34 6.28 -14.58 -17.55
N TYR A 35 6.38 -14.57 -16.22
CA TYR A 35 6.48 -13.34 -15.42
C TYR A 35 7.70 -12.52 -15.84
N ARG A 36 8.86 -13.19 -15.96
CA ARG A 36 10.11 -12.55 -16.35
C ARG A 36 9.96 -11.87 -17.70
N ASP A 37 9.46 -12.58 -18.70
CA ASP A 37 9.52 -12.14 -20.08
C ASP A 37 8.40 -11.13 -20.44
N THR A 38 7.22 -11.29 -19.85
CA THR A 38 6.04 -10.47 -20.21
C THR A 38 5.79 -9.29 -19.29
N ILE A 39 6.32 -9.31 -18.06
CA ILE A 39 6.05 -8.29 -17.05
C ILE A 39 7.34 -7.66 -16.53
N LEU A 40 8.25 -8.47 -15.99
CA LEU A 40 9.46 -7.97 -15.32
C LEU A 40 10.38 -7.25 -16.30
N LEU A 41 10.81 -7.90 -17.39
CA LEU A 41 11.74 -7.30 -18.35
C LEU A 41 11.17 -6.03 -19.01
N PRO A 42 9.91 -5.99 -19.49
CA PRO A 42 9.31 -4.75 -20.00
C PRO A 42 9.25 -3.63 -18.96
N HIS A 43 8.91 -3.93 -17.70
CA HIS A 43 8.91 -2.94 -16.64
C HIS A 43 10.33 -2.42 -16.34
N ARG A 44 11.30 -3.32 -16.21
CA ARG A 44 12.72 -2.97 -15.99
C ARG A 44 13.25 -2.07 -17.10
N GLN A 45 12.93 -2.39 -18.35
CA GLN A 45 13.32 -1.58 -19.50
C GLN A 45 12.80 -0.14 -19.36
N ARG A 46 11.53 0.07 -18.97
CA ARG A 46 10.97 1.41 -18.77
C ARG A 46 11.63 2.18 -17.63
N VAL A 47 11.97 1.48 -16.55
CA VAL A 47 12.72 2.05 -15.43
C VAL A 47 14.10 2.51 -15.92
N THR A 48 14.87 1.64 -16.58
CA THR A 48 16.26 1.91 -16.91
C THR A 48 16.46 2.85 -18.09
N GLU A 49 15.63 2.79 -19.13
CA GLU A 49 15.75 3.65 -20.31
C GLU A 49 15.46 5.13 -20.02
N SER A 50 14.52 5.39 -19.11
CA SER A 50 14.15 6.77 -18.75
C SER A 50 15.12 7.43 -17.77
N LEU A 51 15.81 6.64 -16.93
CA LEU A 51 16.65 7.15 -15.83
C LEU A 51 17.73 8.18 -16.25
N PRO A 52 18.55 7.94 -17.30
CA PRO A 52 19.63 8.85 -17.67
C PRO A 52 19.15 10.27 -18.01
N GLN A 53 17.97 10.41 -18.61
CA GLN A 53 17.38 11.70 -18.98
C GLN A 53 17.15 12.60 -17.76
N TYR A 54 16.89 12.00 -16.59
CA TYR A 54 16.64 12.71 -15.34
C TYR A 54 17.84 12.70 -14.40
N GLY A 55 19.01 12.23 -14.86
CA GLY A 55 20.21 12.10 -14.02
C GLY A 55 20.08 11.05 -12.92
N GLY A 56 19.07 10.17 -13.00
CA GLY A 56 18.85 9.10 -12.05
C GLY A 56 19.77 7.91 -12.31
N ARG A 57 20.01 7.12 -11.28
CA ARG A 57 20.71 5.84 -11.40
C ARG A 57 20.15 4.80 -10.45
N VAL A 58 20.29 3.54 -10.87
CA VAL A 58 20.04 2.38 -10.01
C VAL A 58 21.19 2.26 -9.00
N VAL A 59 20.87 2.03 -7.72
CA VAL A 59 21.87 1.79 -6.68
C VAL A 59 22.45 0.38 -6.82
N GLU A 60 21.59 -0.60 -6.97
CA GLU A 60 21.94 -1.99 -7.23
C GLU A 60 20.82 -2.65 -8.03
N GLU A 61 21.17 -3.55 -8.95
CA GLU A 61 20.18 -4.32 -9.70
C GLU A 61 19.36 -5.18 -8.74
N PRO A 62 18.03 -5.04 -8.71
CA PRO A 62 17.24 -5.71 -7.70
C PRO A 62 17.09 -7.20 -7.99
N PRO A 63 17.07 -8.05 -6.94
CA PRO A 63 16.76 -9.47 -7.10
C PRO A 63 15.28 -9.71 -7.51
N GLY A 64 14.43 -8.70 -7.36
CA GLY A 64 13.01 -8.74 -7.70
C GLY A 64 12.60 -7.60 -8.62
N ASP A 65 11.43 -7.06 -8.35
CA ASP A 65 10.71 -6.09 -9.16
C ASP A 65 10.70 -4.68 -8.57
N GLY A 66 11.09 -4.52 -7.30
CA GLY A 66 11.28 -3.21 -6.69
C GLY A 66 12.66 -2.64 -6.93
N TYR A 67 12.73 -1.33 -7.20
CA TYR A 67 13.99 -0.61 -7.40
C TYR A 67 14.31 0.34 -6.27
N PHE A 68 15.59 0.44 -5.93
CA PHE A 68 16.15 1.56 -5.18
C PHE A 68 16.99 2.42 -6.12
N LEU A 69 16.58 3.68 -6.27
CA LEU A 69 17.10 4.64 -7.22
C LEU A 69 17.52 5.91 -6.49
N VAL A 70 18.48 6.61 -7.07
CA VAL A 70 18.90 7.91 -6.56
C VAL A 70 18.96 8.96 -7.66
N PHE A 71 18.61 10.20 -7.30
CA PHE A 71 18.63 11.35 -8.20
C PHE A 71 19.31 12.54 -7.54
N PRO A 72 19.91 13.46 -8.31
CA PRO A 72 20.59 14.64 -7.77
C PRO A 72 19.68 15.56 -6.94
N ASN A 73 18.37 15.57 -7.21
CA ASN A 73 17.39 16.37 -6.46
C ASN A 73 15.95 15.85 -6.61
N ALA A 74 15.04 16.40 -5.78
CA ALA A 74 13.61 16.07 -5.77
C ALA A 74 12.91 16.31 -7.11
N THR A 75 13.24 17.41 -7.79
CA THR A 75 12.60 17.80 -9.05
C THR A 75 12.82 16.73 -10.12
N GLN A 76 14.07 16.30 -10.29
CA GLN A 76 14.43 15.24 -11.23
C GLN A 76 13.79 13.89 -10.87
N ALA A 77 13.81 13.52 -9.59
CA ALA A 77 13.15 12.30 -9.11
C ALA A 77 11.65 12.30 -9.43
N VAL A 78 10.96 13.41 -9.19
CA VAL A 78 9.53 13.55 -9.43
C VAL A 78 9.19 13.57 -10.93
N GLN A 79 9.97 14.28 -11.74
CA GLN A 79 9.77 14.27 -13.19
C GLN A 79 9.95 12.87 -13.77
N TRP A 80 10.97 12.13 -13.30
CA TRP A 80 11.15 10.73 -13.66
C TRP A 80 9.98 9.85 -13.20
N ALA A 81 9.52 10.02 -11.96
CA ALA A 81 8.40 9.23 -11.42
C ALA A 81 7.12 9.44 -12.25
N VAL A 82 6.82 10.69 -12.62
CA VAL A 82 5.68 11.02 -13.50
C VAL A 82 5.86 10.42 -14.89
N ALA A 83 7.07 10.48 -15.46
CA ALA A 83 7.36 9.88 -16.76
C ALA A 83 7.20 8.35 -16.73
N LEU A 84 7.67 7.69 -15.67
CA LEU A 84 7.50 6.25 -15.48
C LEU A 84 6.02 5.87 -15.38
N GLN A 85 5.23 6.59 -14.57
CA GLN A 85 3.79 6.34 -14.47
C GLN A 85 3.08 6.58 -15.81
N SER A 86 3.40 7.67 -16.50
CA SER A 86 2.83 8.00 -17.81
C SER A 86 3.15 6.92 -18.85
N SER A 87 4.38 6.38 -18.85
CA SER A 87 4.75 5.25 -19.71
C SER A 87 3.89 4.01 -19.48
N HIS A 88 3.50 3.72 -18.23
CA HIS A 88 2.59 2.62 -17.90
C HIS A 88 1.14 2.89 -18.29
N ILE A 89 0.72 4.16 -18.30
CA ILE A 89 -0.60 4.59 -18.78
C ILE A 89 -0.67 4.49 -20.31
N ASP A 90 0.32 5.05 -21.01
CA ASP A 90 0.33 5.15 -22.47
C ASP A 90 0.53 3.79 -23.14
N ASN A 91 1.31 2.90 -22.51
CA ASN A 91 1.56 1.56 -23.00
C ASN A 91 1.33 0.55 -21.87
N PRO A 92 0.10 0.15 -21.54
CA PRO A 92 -0.18 -0.76 -20.44
C PRO A 92 0.53 -2.12 -20.56
N ILE A 93 1.15 -2.59 -19.47
CA ILE A 93 1.62 -3.98 -19.37
C ILE A 93 0.46 -4.81 -18.82
N SER A 94 0.00 -5.79 -19.60
CA SER A 94 -1.11 -6.66 -19.20
C SER A 94 -0.66 -7.71 -18.19
N THR A 95 -1.46 -7.93 -17.15
CA THR A 95 -1.27 -8.99 -16.16
C THR A 95 -2.58 -9.78 -15.99
N PRO A 96 -2.55 -10.98 -15.38
CA PRO A 96 -3.78 -11.73 -15.07
C PRO A 96 -4.75 -10.97 -14.14
N LEU A 97 -4.27 -9.94 -13.44
CA LEU A 97 -5.04 -9.17 -12.47
C LEU A 97 -5.50 -7.80 -13.04
N GLY A 98 -5.31 -7.57 -14.34
CA GLY A 98 -5.52 -6.28 -15.00
C GLY A 98 -4.19 -5.60 -15.39
N THR A 99 -4.21 -4.28 -15.53
CA THR A 99 -3.02 -3.49 -15.88
C THR A 99 -2.01 -3.49 -14.74
N LEU A 100 -0.72 -3.63 -15.08
CA LEU A 100 0.37 -3.51 -14.11
C LEU A 100 0.38 -2.12 -13.46
N ALA A 101 0.37 -2.07 -12.14
CA ALA A 101 0.48 -0.83 -11.38
C ALA A 101 1.80 -0.76 -10.60
N VAL A 102 2.45 0.39 -10.65
CA VAL A 102 3.70 0.68 -9.94
C VAL A 102 3.41 1.68 -8.84
N LYS A 103 3.97 1.46 -7.65
CA LYS A 103 3.94 2.41 -6.54
C LYS A 103 5.32 3.02 -6.35
N ILE A 104 5.37 4.32 -6.02
CA ILE A 104 6.63 5.08 -5.94
C ILE A 104 6.64 5.88 -4.64
N GLY A 105 7.77 5.88 -3.93
CA GLY A 105 8.03 6.77 -2.81
C GLY A 105 9.32 7.57 -3.02
N VAL A 106 9.29 8.85 -2.70
CA VAL A 106 10.40 9.78 -2.85
C VAL A 106 10.69 10.45 -1.51
N HIS A 107 11.95 10.43 -1.12
CA HIS A 107 12.44 11.12 0.06
C HIS A 107 13.73 11.87 -0.27
N ILE A 108 13.94 12.99 0.41
CA ILE A 108 15.18 13.77 0.32
C ILE A 108 15.91 13.66 1.65
N GLY A 109 17.16 13.20 1.58
CA GLY A 109 17.96 12.92 2.75
C GLY A 109 19.45 13.01 2.48
N ALA A 110 20.25 12.91 3.55
CA ALA A 110 21.70 12.91 3.49
C ALA A 110 22.29 11.59 4.03
N PRO A 111 22.12 10.46 3.32
CA PRO A 111 22.63 9.16 3.74
C PRO A 111 24.15 9.12 3.72
N LEU A 112 24.72 8.19 4.49
CA LEU A 112 26.13 7.83 4.36
C LEU A 112 26.35 7.13 3.02
N VAL A 113 27.29 7.63 2.24
CA VAL A 113 27.66 7.04 0.94
C VAL A 113 28.98 6.30 1.07
N HIS A 114 28.99 5.00 0.75
CA HIS A 114 30.20 4.18 0.69
C HIS A 114 30.27 3.44 -0.65
N GLY A 115 31.14 3.91 -1.54
CA GLY A 115 31.19 3.42 -2.92
C GLY A 115 29.86 3.70 -3.64
N ASN A 116 29.16 2.64 -4.05
CA ASN A 116 27.83 2.75 -4.65
C ASN A 116 26.67 2.53 -3.66
N GLN A 117 26.97 2.22 -2.39
CA GLN A 117 25.97 1.92 -1.37
C GLN A 117 25.54 3.18 -0.62
N PHE A 118 24.27 3.18 -0.22
CA PHE A 118 23.66 4.21 0.62
C PHE A 118 23.20 3.55 1.92
N ILE A 119 23.60 4.13 3.05
CA ILE A 119 23.38 3.56 4.38
C ILE A 119 22.80 4.64 5.29
N GLY A 120 21.84 4.26 6.12
CA GLY A 120 21.32 5.10 7.20
C GLY A 120 19.81 5.27 7.14
N GLN A 121 19.31 6.01 8.13
CA GLN A 121 17.89 6.20 8.39
C GLN A 121 17.13 6.82 7.21
N GLU A 122 17.80 7.61 6.38
CA GLU A 122 17.24 8.22 5.16
C GLU A 122 16.78 7.17 4.14
N VAL A 123 17.52 6.06 4.00
CA VAL A 123 17.15 4.96 3.09
C VAL A 123 15.91 4.25 3.61
N ASP A 124 15.87 3.98 4.92
CA ASP A 124 14.70 3.39 5.57
C ASP A 124 13.48 4.30 5.43
N TYR A 125 13.64 5.62 5.58
CA TYR A 125 12.58 6.60 5.37
C TYR A 125 11.99 6.49 3.96
N ALA A 126 12.84 6.56 2.94
CA ALA A 126 12.40 6.46 1.55
C ALA A 126 11.61 5.16 1.28
N ALA A 127 12.11 4.03 1.79
CA ALA A 127 11.43 2.74 1.66
C ALA A 127 10.08 2.70 2.37
N ARG A 128 9.97 3.31 3.56
CA ARG A 128 8.71 3.39 4.33
C ARG A 128 7.68 4.30 3.67
N VAL A 129 8.09 5.40 3.05
CA VAL A 129 7.20 6.25 2.24
C VAL A 129 6.64 5.46 1.06
N ALA A 130 7.49 4.73 0.32
CA ALA A 130 7.02 3.90 -0.80
C ALA A 130 6.09 2.76 -0.36
N ALA A 131 6.28 2.22 0.85
CA ALA A 131 5.45 1.14 1.38
C ALA A 131 4.00 1.56 1.68
N LEU A 132 3.77 2.85 1.95
CA LEU A 132 2.41 3.41 2.12
C LEU A 132 1.68 3.62 0.79
N ALA A 133 2.39 3.56 -0.33
CA ALA A 133 1.80 3.86 -1.63
C ALA A 133 0.97 2.69 -2.16
N VAL A 134 -0.17 3.01 -2.78
CA VAL A 134 -0.92 2.07 -3.61
C VAL A 134 -0.50 2.19 -5.08
N GLY A 135 -1.13 1.39 -5.94
CA GLY A 135 -0.84 1.40 -7.38
C GLY A 135 -1.02 2.78 -7.99
N GLU A 136 -0.10 3.13 -8.90
CA GLU A 136 -0.11 4.38 -9.65
C GLU A 136 0.10 5.64 -8.79
N GLN A 137 0.39 5.46 -7.49
CA GLN A 137 0.60 6.54 -6.53
C GLN A 137 2.09 6.90 -6.42
N ILE A 138 2.36 8.20 -6.30
CA ILE A 138 3.69 8.75 -6.02
C ILE A 138 3.60 9.48 -4.67
N LEU A 139 4.24 8.92 -3.65
CA LEU A 139 4.29 9.52 -2.31
C LEU A 139 5.61 10.25 -2.09
N LEU A 140 5.52 11.36 -1.35
CA LEU A 140 6.63 12.21 -1.00
C LEU A 140 6.73 12.32 0.52
N SER A 141 7.95 12.30 1.04
CA SER A 141 8.22 12.82 2.39
C SER A 141 8.00 14.33 2.44
N GLU A 142 7.93 14.91 3.64
CA GLU A 142 7.80 16.35 3.84
C GLU A 142 8.85 17.17 3.10
N ILE A 143 10.13 16.80 3.27
CA ILE A 143 11.25 17.51 2.63
C ILE A 143 11.12 17.45 1.10
N ALA A 144 10.81 16.29 0.53
CA ALA A 144 10.60 16.15 -0.91
C ALA A 144 9.44 17.02 -1.41
N ALA A 145 8.31 17.03 -0.69
CA ALA A 145 7.16 17.87 -1.02
C ALA A 145 7.52 19.37 -0.97
N ALA A 146 8.29 19.82 0.01
CA ALA A 146 8.74 21.21 0.13
C ALA A 146 9.57 21.64 -1.08
N PHE A 147 10.54 20.82 -1.51
CA PHE A 147 11.32 21.11 -2.72
C PHE A 147 10.47 21.17 -3.98
N VAL A 148 9.53 20.24 -4.15
CA VAL A 148 8.65 20.21 -5.32
C VAL A 148 7.73 21.43 -5.37
N ARG A 149 7.18 21.88 -4.23
CA ARG A 149 6.38 23.12 -4.16
C ARG A 149 7.20 24.33 -4.58
N SER A 150 8.45 24.40 -4.14
CA SER A 150 9.35 25.51 -4.49
C SER A 150 9.76 25.50 -5.96
N ALA A 151 9.86 24.32 -6.58
CA ALA A 151 10.31 24.17 -7.97
C ALA A 151 9.24 24.51 -9.02
N GLN A 152 7.96 24.65 -8.62
CA GLN A 152 6.84 24.99 -9.52
C GLN A 152 6.77 24.11 -10.77
N ILE A 153 6.90 22.79 -10.60
CA ILE A 153 6.80 21.83 -11.71
C ILE A 153 5.39 21.91 -12.31
N GLY A 154 5.28 22.13 -13.63
CA GLY A 154 4.00 22.18 -14.33
C GLY A 154 3.32 20.82 -14.42
N GLY A 155 1.99 20.81 -14.43
CA GLY A 155 1.18 19.58 -14.61
C GLY A 155 1.14 18.65 -13.39
N VAL A 156 1.66 19.07 -12.24
CA VAL A 156 1.58 18.34 -10.97
C VAL A 156 0.95 19.16 -9.87
N LYS A 157 0.29 18.49 -8.92
CA LYS A 157 -0.28 19.08 -7.70
C LYS A 157 0.16 18.25 -6.51
N ILE A 158 0.19 18.83 -5.31
CA ILE A 158 0.52 18.09 -4.08
C ILE A 158 -0.69 18.04 -3.16
N HIS A 159 -1.07 16.83 -2.77
CA HIS A 159 -2.05 16.56 -1.73
C HIS A 159 -1.37 16.15 -0.42
N ALA A 160 -1.92 16.55 0.72
CA ALA A 160 -1.41 16.17 2.03
C ALA A 160 -2.30 15.10 2.65
N HIS A 161 -1.72 13.97 3.04
CA HIS A 161 -2.41 12.86 3.73
C HIS A 161 -2.43 13.03 5.26
N GLY A 162 -1.73 14.04 5.77
CA GLY A 162 -1.49 14.24 7.19
C GLY A 162 -0.43 13.28 7.72
N ASP A 163 -0.35 13.18 9.04
CA ASP A 163 0.68 12.42 9.71
C ASP A 163 0.44 10.91 9.64
N ARG A 164 1.51 10.15 9.43
CA ARG A 164 1.51 8.69 9.42
C ARG A 164 2.68 8.17 10.25
N ASP A 165 2.40 7.12 11.00
CA ASP A 165 3.43 6.44 11.78
C ASP A 165 4.27 5.54 10.90
N LEU A 166 5.54 5.89 10.76
CA LEU A 166 6.52 5.07 10.07
C LEU A 166 7.39 4.34 11.10
N LYS A 167 7.44 3.01 11.01
CA LYS A 167 8.25 2.17 11.89
C LYS A 167 9.72 2.60 11.87
N GLY A 168 10.25 2.93 13.05
CA GLY A 168 11.65 3.35 13.24
C GLY A 168 11.93 4.83 12.96
N ILE A 169 10.91 5.62 12.63
CA ILE A 169 11.03 7.04 12.28
C ILE A 169 10.10 7.87 13.17
N GLY A 170 8.84 7.45 13.32
CA GLY A 170 7.82 8.16 14.09
C GLY A 170 6.69 8.68 13.22
N SER A 171 5.85 9.54 13.82
CA SER A 171 4.73 10.20 13.15
C SER A 171 5.23 11.35 12.29
N VAL A 172 5.03 11.25 10.97
CA VAL A 172 5.53 12.23 9.99
C VAL A 172 4.47 12.53 8.92
N PRO A 173 4.39 13.76 8.38
CA PRO A 173 3.44 14.09 7.34
C PRO A 173 3.81 13.44 6.00
N ILE A 174 2.81 12.84 5.36
CA ILE A 174 2.93 12.22 4.04
C ILE A 174 2.18 13.03 2.99
N PHE A 175 2.78 13.13 1.81
CA PHE A 175 2.21 13.87 0.69
C PHE A 175 2.09 12.95 -0.53
N GLU A 176 1.09 13.22 -1.37
CA GLU A 176 0.93 12.58 -2.67
C GLU A 176 1.16 13.60 -3.77
N LEU A 177 1.97 13.22 -4.75
CA LEU A 177 2.12 13.95 -5.98
C LEU A 177 1.06 13.50 -6.98
N LEU A 178 0.13 14.39 -7.28
CA LEU A 178 -0.89 14.20 -8.31
C LEU A 178 -0.34 14.62 -9.67
N TYR A 179 -0.57 13.80 -10.68
CA TYR A 179 -0.17 14.01 -12.07
C TYR A 179 -1.33 13.62 -12.99
N ALA A 180 -1.31 14.07 -14.25
CA ALA A 180 -2.32 13.73 -15.25
C ALA A 180 -3.78 13.92 -14.76
N GLU A 181 -4.04 15.00 -14.00
CA GLU A 181 -5.34 15.33 -13.39
C GLU A 181 -5.94 14.23 -12.49
N ARG A 182 -5.12 13.32 -11.95
CA ARG A 182 -5.54 12.32 -10.97
C ARG A 182 -6.01 12.96 -9.66
N SER A 183 -6.96 12.30 -9.02
CA SER A 183 -7.41 12.62 -7.65
C SER A 183 -6.62 11.83 -6.61
N PRO A 184 -6.49 12.34 -5.37
CA PRO A 184 -5.77 11.64 -4.30
C PRO A 184 -6.33 10.25 -4.02
N GLN A 185 -5.43 9.29 -3.77
CA GLN A 185 -5.79 7.92 -3.40
C GLN A 185 -5.56 7.68 -1.91
N ALA A 186 -6.37 6.82 -1.28
CA ALA A 186 -6.11 6.37 0.08
C ALA A 186 -4.74 5.67 0.16
N LEU A 187 -4.03 5.89 1.26
CA LEU A 187 -2.75 5.22 1.53
C LEU A 187 -3.00 3.74 1.84
N LYS A 188 -2.00 2.89 1.60
CA LYS A 188 -2.01 1.50 2.07
C LYS A 188 -2.04 1.52 3.61
N GLU A 189 -3.04 0.89 4.19
CA GLU A 189 -3.12 0.70 5.63
C GLU A 189 -2.00 -0.26 6.08
N ASP A 190 -1.23 0.15 7.09
CA ASP A 190 -0.28 -0.75 7.74
C ASP A 190 -1.09 -1.75 8.58
N GLY A 191 -0.90 -3.05 8.40
CA GLY A 191 -1.55 -4.08 9.25
C GLY A 191 -1.25 -3.89 10.76
N GLN A 192 -0.23 -3.11 11.12
CA GLN A 192 0.02 -2.68 12.50
C GLN A 192 -0.96 -1.61 13.01
N ALA A 193 -1.57 -0.79 12.16
CA ALA A 193 -2.62 0.16 12.57
C ALA A 193 -3.86 -0.60 13.05
N ILE A 194 -4.20 -1.72 12.40
CA ILE A 194 -5.24 -2.66 12.85
C ILE A 194 -4.89 -3.21 14.24
N LEU A 195 -3.64 -3.65 14.45
CA LEU A 195 -3.17 -4.12 15.77
C LEU A 195 -3.21 -3.02 16.84
N ARG A 196 -2.87 -1.76 16.51
CA ARG A 196 -2.98 -0.64 17.46
C ARG A 196 -4.44 -0.29 17.79
N GLY A 197 -5.36 -0.43 16.83
CA GLY A 197 -6.79 -0.36 17.08
C GLY A 197 -7.26 -1.44 18.05
N VAL A 198 -6.77 -2.67 17.87
CA VAL A 198 -7.01 -3.81 18.78
C VAL A 198 -6.38 -3.56 20.15
N ASP A 199 -5.12 -3.12 20.24
CA ASP A 199 -4.42 -2.81 21.49
C ASP A 199 -5.10 -1.67 22.24
N SER A 200 -5.57 -0.63 21.53
CA SER A 200 -6.34 0.48 22.12
C SER A 200 -7.71 0.01 22.65
N ALA A 201 -8.38 -0.89 21.93
CA ALA A 201 -9.62 -1.51 22.37
C ALA A 201 -9.41 -2.42 23.59
N ILE A 202 -8.32 -3.19 23.62
CA ILE A 202 -7.92 -4.05 24.74
C ILE A 202 -7.49 -3.19 25.95
N ALA A 203 -6.77 -2.10 25.75
CA ALA A 203 -6.34 -1.22 26.84
C ALA A 203 -7.49 -0.40 27.46
N LYS A 204 -8.50 -0.03 26.66
CA LYS A 204 -9.68 0.71 27.14
C LYS A 204 -10.69 -0.17 27.89
N GLN A 205 -10.69 -1.48 27.66
CA GLN A 205 -11.42 -2.44 28.45
C GLN A 205 -10.42 -3.10 29.41
N GLY A 206 -10.27 -2.57 30.62
CA GLY A 206 -9.41 -3.15 31.67
C GLY A 206 -9.83 -4.57 32.07
N ASP A 207 -9.57 -5.53 31.19
CA ASP A 207 -10.07 -6.89 31.24
C ASP A 207 -8.92 -7.80 31.68
N ASN A 208 -8.98 -8.17 32.96
CA ASN A 208 -8.02 -9.07 33.62
C ASN A 208 -8.33 -10.55 33.32
N SER A 209 -9.11 -10.84 32.28
CA SER A 209 -9.57 -12.18 31.94
C SER A 209 -8.69 -12.83 30.88
N ASN A 210 -8.25 -14.07 31.13
CA ASN A 210 -7.55 -14.94 30.19
C ASN A 210 -8.48 -15.51 29.09
N THR A 211 -9.57 -14.80 28.77
CA THR A 211 -10.59 -15.23 27.80
C THR A 211 -10.14 -14.94 26.38
N LEU A 212 -10.20 -15.97 25.54
CA LEU A 212 -10.05 -15.87 24.09
C LEU A 212 -10.98 -14.80 23.52
N LYS A 213 -10.40 -13.78 22.88
CA LYS A 213 -11.14 -12.73 22.18
C LYS A 213 -11.28 -13.14 20.72
N ARG A 214 -12.53 -13.27 20.26
CA ARG A 214 -12.87 -13.55 18.87
C ARG A 214 -12.92 -12.26 18.08
N ILE A 215 -12.11 -12.20 17.03
CA ILE A 215 -12.09 -11.12 16.05
C ILE A 215 -12.80 -11.65 14.81
N LEU A 216 -13.89 -11.04 14.40
CA LEU A 216 -14.59 -11.36 13.17
C LEU A 216 -14.17 -10.38 12.07
N ILE A 217 -13.56 -10.89 11.01
CA ILE A 217 -13.28 -10.14 9.79
C ILE A 217 -14.40 -10.39 8.79
N LEU A 218 -15.08 -9.32 8.41
CA LEU A 218 -16.18 -9.30 7.46
C LEU A 218 -15.72 -8.64 6.17
N SER A 219 -15.85 -9.34 5.04
CA SER A 219 -15.55 -8.77 3.74
C SER A 219 -16.82 -8.57 2.93
N ALA A 220 -17.03 -7.33 2.46
CA ALA A 220 -17.97 -7.02 1.40
C ALA A 220 -17.21 -7.16 0.07
N ASN A 221 -17.53 -8.17 -0.73
CA ASN A 221 -16.95 -8.36 -2.05
C ASN A 221 -18.04 -8.13 -3.10
N PRO A 222 -18.46 -6.87 -3.34
CA PRO A 222 -19.47 -6.59 -4.36
C PRO A 222 -18.94 -7.01 -5.73
N LYS A 223 -19.83 -7.61 -6.54
CA LYS A 223 -19.46 -8.31 -7.80
C LYS A 223 -18.82 -7.39 -8.86
N ASP A 224 -18.87 -6.08 -8.65
CA ASP A 224 -18.29 -5.05 -9.51
C ASP A 224 -16.94 -4.49 -9.05
N THR A 225 -16.36 -5.03 -7.96
CA THR A 225 -15.01 -4.66 -7.51
C THR A 225 -14.00 -5.80 -7.70
N SER A 226 -12.77 -5.44 -8.05
CA SER A 226 -11.70 -6.41 -8.29
C SER A 226 -11.42 -7.26 -7.04
N ALA A 227 -11.90 -8.50 -7.05
CA ALA A 227 -11.90 -9.50 -5.97
C ALA A 227 -10.53 -9.87 -5.35
N LEU A 228 -9.45 -9.22 -5.79
CA LEU A 228 -8.07 -9.58 -5.48
C LEU A 228 -7.48 -8.85 -4.26
N ARG A 229 -8.08 -7.73 -3.81
CA ARG A 229 -7.52 -6.88 -2.75
C ARG A 229 -7.79 -7.37 -1.32
N LEU A 230 -8.90 -8.09 -1.11
CA LEU A 230 -9.36 -8.52 0.24
C LEU A 230 -8.68 -9.81 0.73
N SER A 231 -8.29 -10.70 -0.19
CA SER A 231 -7.61 -11.96 0.17
C SER A 231 -6.17 -11.73 0.64
N GLU A 232 -5.51 -10.71 0.10
CA GLU A 232 -4.16 -10.31 0.51
C GLU A 232 -4.18 -9.61 1.86
N GLU A 233 -5.14 -8.70 2.08
CA GLU A 233 -5.34 -7.99 3.35
C GLU A 233 -5.61 -8.95 4.52
N VAL A 234 -6.55 -9.89 4.35
CA VAL A 234 -6.84 -10.91 5.37
C VAL A 234 -5.62 -11.80 5.65
N ARG A 235 -4.83 -12.12 4.63
CA ARG A 235 -3.59 -12.91 4.79
C ARG A 235 -2.51 -12.10 5.52
N GLU A 236 -2.37 -10.82 5.24
CA GLU A 236 -1.45 -9.92 5.95
C GLU A 236 -1.86 -9.75 7.42
N ILE A 237 -3.16 -9.61 7.70
CA ILE A 237 -3.73 -9.55 9.05
C ILE A 237 -3.47 -10.86 9.80
N GLN A 238 -3.77 -12.01 9.18
CA GLN A 238 -3.54 -13.31 9.79
C GLN A 238 -2.05 -13.55 10.10
N MET A 239 -1.16 -13.23 9.16
CA MET A 239 0.29 -13.34 9.38
C MET A 239 0.80 -12.42 10.48
N SER A 240 0.19 -11.25 10.65
CA SER A 240 0.55 -10.30 11.70
C SER A 240 0.06 -10.77 13.07
N LEU A 241 -1.14 -11.36 13.12
CA LEU A 241 -1.72 -11.95 14.32
C LEU A 241 -0.98 -13.23 14.77
N ASP A 242 -0.57 -14.08 13.83
CA ASP A 242 0.23 -15.28 14.12
C ASP A 242 1.61 -14.93 14.71
N ARG A 243 2.14 -13.74 14.40
CA ARG A 243 3.41 -13.21 14.91
C ARG A 243 3.26 -12.38 16.19
N SER A 244 2.03 -12.16 16.67
CA SER A 244 1.76 -11.38 17.87
C SER A 244 2.06 -12.18 19.14
N THR A 245 2.52 -11.49 20.17
CA THR A 245 2.72 -12.02 21.52
C THR A 245 1.40 -12.50 22.16
N TYR A 246 0.24 -12.11 21.60
CA TYR A 246 -1.10 -12.46 22.09
C TYR A 246 -1.82 -13.52 21.25
N ARG A 247 -1.12 -14.23 20.35
CA ARG A 247 -1.68 -15.28 19.48
C ARG A 247 -2.58 -16.29 20.20
N ASP A 248 -2.23 -16.65 21.44
CA ASP A 248 -2.96 -17.66 22.21
C ASP A 248 -4.19 -17.08 22.93
N ARG A 249 -4.47 -15.78 22.74
CA ARG A 249 -5.62 -15.05 23.30
C ARG A 249 -6.57 -14.51 22.23
N LEU A 250 -6.24 -14.70 20.95
CA LEU A 250 -7.00 -14.16 19.83
C LEU A 250 -7.46 -15.30 18.91
N GLU A 251 -8.75 -15.36 18.63
CA GLU A 251 -9.32 -16.27 17.65
C GLU A 251 -9.87 -15.44 16.49
N VAL A 252 -9.27 -15.60 15.31
CA VAL A 252 -9.65 -14.84 14.11
C VAL A 252 -10.63 -15.67 13.29
N MET A 253 -11.79 -15.08 12.99
CA MET A 253 -12.85 -15.71 12.22
C MET A 253 -13.10 -14.86 10.98
N THR A 254 -13.10 -15.47 9.80
CA THR A 254 -13.37 -14.74 8.55
C THR A 254 -14.72 -15.17 7.99
N ARG A 255 -15.52 -14.20 7.53
CA ARG A 255 -16.72 -14.43 6.70
C ARG A 255 -16.64 -13.57 5.45
N TRP A 256 -16.69 -14.24 4.31
CA TRP A 256 -16.61 -13.65 2.97
C TRP A 256 -18.01 -13.39 2.42
N ALA A 257 -18.16 -12.39 1.54
CA ALA A 257 -19.39 -12.11 0.79
C ALA A 257 -20.63 -12.03 1.70
N VAL A 258 -20.51 -11.27 2.80
CA VAL A 258 -21.58 -11.15 3.78
C VAL A 258 -22.63 -10.15 3.29
N LEU A 259 -23.85 -10.64 3.08
CA LEU A 259 -24.99 -9.80 2.77
C LEU A 259 -25.44 -9.05 4.03
N VAL A 260 -26.00 -7.85 3.85
CA VAL A 260 -26.54 -7.02 4.95
C VAL A 260 -27.48 -7.82 5.87
N LYS A 261 -28.34 -8.66 5.28
CA LYS A 261 -29.32 -9.48 6.03
C LYS A 261 -28.69 -10.56 6.91
N ASP A 262 -27.49 -11.03 6.56
CA ASP A 262 -26.79 -12.10 7.27
C ASP A 262 -25.88 -11.54 8.37
N LEU A 263 -25.64 -10.22 8.38
CA LEU A 263 -24.78 -9.58 9.37
C LEU A 263 -25.26 -9.82 10.80
N GLN A 264 -26.56 -9.67 11.05
CA GLN A 264 -27.12 -9.82 12.39
C GLN A 264 -27.03 -11.25 12.90
N SER A 265 -27.31 -12.26 12.06
CA SER A 265 -27.19 -13.67 12.44
C SER A 265 -25.73 -14.04 12.69
N ILE A 266 -24.81 -13.59 11.84
CA ILE A 266 -23.37 -13.83 12.02
C ILE A 266 -22.86 -13.24 13.35
N LEU A 267 -23.28 -12.01 13.70
CA LEU A 267 -22.89 -11.39 14.96
C LEU A 267 -23.48 -12.12 16.18
N LEU A 268 -24.72 -12.61 16.08
CA LEU A 268 -25.38 -13.35 17.15
C LEU A 268 -24.82 -14.77 17.34
N ASP A 269 -24.43 -15.44 16.26
CA ASP A 269 -23.89 -16.80 16.27
C ASP A 269 -22.43 -16.80 16.72
N LEU A 270 -21.62 -15.91 16.14
CA LEU A 270 -20.19 -15.87 16.39
C LEU A 270 -19.84 -15.07 17.64
N LYS A 271 -20.76 -14.23 18.14
CA LYS A 271 -20.56 -13.32 19.30
C LYS A 271 -19.12 -12.80 19.38
N PRO A 272 -18.62 -12.13 18.33
CA PRO A 272 -17.26 -11.63 18.31
C PRO A 272 -17.12 -10.44 19.26
N GLN A 273 -15.94 -10.30 19.85
CA GLN A 273 -15.60 -9.15 20.69
C GLN A 273 -15.11 -7.96 19.86
N ILE A 274 -14.55 -8.23 18.67
CA ILE A 274 -14.08 -7.21 17.72
C ILE A 274 -14.60 -7.60 16.34
N VAL A 275 -15.13 -6.63 15.60
CA VAL A 275 -15.58 -6.83 14.21
C VAL A 275 -14.76 -5.87 13.34
N HIS A 276 -14.02 -6.41 12.39
CA HIS A 276 -13.27 -5.65 11.38
C HIS A 276 -13.99 -5.81 10.05
N PHE A 277 -14.24 -4.70 9.36
CA PHE A 277 -14.86 -4.71 8.05
C PHE A 277 -13.80 -4.36 6.99
N SER A 278 -13.51 -5.32 6.13
CA SER A 278 -12.66 -5.12 4.96
C SER A 278 -13.57 -4.83 3.77
N GLY A 279 -13.65 -3.56 3.38
CA GLY A 279 -14.52 -3.10 2.29
C GLY A 279 -14.37 -1.59 2.03
N HIS A 280 -14.74 -1.15 0.82
CA HIS A 280 -14.70 0.26 0.44
C HIS A 280 -15.76 1.07 1.21
N GLY A 281 -15.35 1.83 2.22
CA GLY A 281 -16.17 2.86 2.83
C GLY A 281 -16.04 4.19 2.08
N THR A 282 -17.15 4.79 1.66
CA THR A 282 -17.14 6.18 1.19
C THR A 282 -17.25 7.11 2.40
N LYS A 283 -16.52 8.23 2.39
CA LYS A 283 -16.45 9.19 3.51
C LYS A 283 -17.80 9.79 3.93
N THR A 284 -18.87 9.56 3.15
CA THR A 284 -20.15 10.25 3.28
C THR A 284 -21.35 9.33 3.52
N GLU A 285 -21.26 8.01 3.29
CA GLU A 285 -22.48 7.18 3.25
C GLU A 285 -22.50 6.00 4.22
N GLY A 286 -21.37 5.50 4.71
CA GLY A 286 -21.32 4.42 5.70
C GLY A 286 -20.68 3.14 5.15
N LEU A 287 -21.01 2.00 5.75
CA LEU A 287 -20.40 0.72 5.37
C LEU A 287 -21.09 0.17 4.12
N ALA A 288 -20.35 0.00 3.02
CA ALA A 288 -20.85 -0.67 1.82
C ALA A 288 -20.81 -2.19 2.02
N LEU A 289 -21.98 -2.82 1.95
CA LEU A 289 -22.17 -4.27 1.98
C LEU A 289 -22.90 -4.73 0.72
N GLU A 290 -22.76 -5.98 0.33
CA GLU A 290 -23.47 -6.51 -0.85
C GLU A 290 -24.97 -6.71 -0.54
N ASN A 291 -25.84 -6.28 -1.45
CA ASN A 291 -27.28 -6.56 -1.41
C ASN A 291 -27.64 -7.83 -2.19
N GLU A 292 -28.91 -8.24 -2.16
CA GLU A 292 -29.37 -9.47 -2.86
C GLU A 292 -29.18 -9.43 -4.39
N GLN A 293 -28.92 -8.25 -4.96
CA GLN A 293 -28.72 -8.03 -6.39
C GLN A 293 -27.22 -8.03 -6.77
N GLY A 294 -26.31 -8.13 -5.80
CA GLY A 294 -24.86 -8.13 -6.02
C GLY A 294 -24.23 -6.73 -6.11
N SER A 295 -25.01 -5.69 -5.86
CA SER A 295 -24.59 -4.28 -5.89
C SER A 295 -24.36 -3.74 -4.46
N ASP A 296 -23.71 -2.59 -4.37
CA ASP A 296 -23.46 -1.91 -3.09
C ASP A 296 -24.79 -1.51 -2.42
N ALA A 297 -24.97 -1.93 -1.18
CA ALA A 297 -25.94 -1.37 -0.25
C ALA A 297 -25.21 -0.69 0.91
N VAL A 298 -25.61 0.55 1.15
CA VAL A 298 -25.09 1.37 2.22
C VAL A 298 -25.82 1.06 3.52
N CYS A 299 -25.08 0.62 4.53
CA CYS A 299 -25.58 0.56 5.90
C CYS A 299 -25.38 1.92 6.59
N GLU A 300 -26.47 2.65 6.82
CA GLU A 300 -26.45 3.87 7.63
C GLU A 300 -26.02 3.56 9.08
N CYS A 301 -24.89 4.12 9.49
CA CYS A 301 -24.30 3.87 10.79
C CYS A 301 -24.97 4.74 11.87
N ARG A 302 -26.12 4.31 12.40
CA ARG A 302 -26.78 4.97 13.55
C ARG A 302 -26.36 4.36 14.89
N SER A 303 -25.07 4.43 15.25
CA SER A 303 -24.63 4.51 16.65
C SER A 303 -23.12 4.66 16.76
N SER A 304 -22.71 5.64 17.56
CA SER A 304 -21.35 6.04 17.90
C SER A 304 -20.62 4.99 18.74
N ARG A 305 -20.14 3.89 18.11
CA ARG A 305 -19.17 3.00 18.75
C ARG A 305 -18.46 2.04 17.78
N TRP A 306 -17.78 2.57 16.76
CA TRP A 306 -16.90 1.75 15.94
C TRP A 306 -15.60 2.51 15.68
N VAL A 307 -14.47 1.85 15.93
CA VAL A 307 -13.14 2.35 15.59
C VAL A 307 -12.92 2.01 14.12
N VAL A 308 -13.00 3.03 13.28
CA VAL A 308 -12.50 3.02 11.90
C VAL A 308 -10.98 3.16 11.95
#